data_AF-A0A956H8V1-F1
#
_entry.id   AF-A0A956H8V1-F1
#
_cell.length_a   1.000
_cell.length_b   1.000
_cell.length_c   1.000
_cell.angle_alpha   90.00
_cell.angle_beta   90.00
_cell.angle_gamma   90.00
#
_symmetry.space_group_name_H-M   'P 1'
#
loop_
_entity.id
_entity.type
_entity.pdbx_description
1 polymer ?
#
loop_
_entity_poly.entity_id
_entity_poly.type
_entity_poly.pdbx_seq_one_letter_code
_entity_poly.pdbx_strand_id
1 'polypeptide(L)'
;MTHATQVLARVGSDGSYDLVVELLRPAPAELIVAIGEDGGAPPQRLEQVLAELRRNHGRDCVAHDVGLRLNLFRRLPDPFVITARVRAALALLPTTREGGSQP
;
A
#
# COMPACT_ATOMS: atom_id res chain seq x y z
N MET A 1 8.35 -0.23 24.25
CA MET A 1 6.88 -0.23 24.09
C MET A 1 6.59 -0.20 22.60
N THR A 2 6.14 -1.31 22.02
CA THR A 2 5.75 -1.37 20.61
C THR A 2 4.40 -0.67 20.48
N HIS A 3 4.38 0.55 19.92
CA HIS A 3 3.11 1.18 19.58
C HIS A 3 2.37 0.26 18.61
N ALA A 4 1.17 -0.19 18.99
CA ALA A 4 0.35 -1.04 18.13
C ALA A 4 0.00 -0.26 16.86
N THR A 5 0.35 -0.80 15.70
CA THR A 5 0.01 -0.20 14.40
C THR A 5 -1.50 -0.21 14.19
N GLN A 6 -2.09 0.96 13.95
CA GLN A 6 -3.49 1.14 13.61
C GLN A 6 -3.70 1.02 12.10
N VAL A 7 -4.73 0.29 11.67
CA VAL A 7 -5.20 0.30 10.28
C VAL A 7 -6.17 1.47 10.09
N LEU A 8 -5.80 2.44 9.26
CA LEU A 8 -6.60 3.62 8.96
C LEU A 8 -7.67 3.34 7.90
N ALA A 9 -7.33 2.51 6.92
CA ALA A 9 -8.23 2.13 5.83
C ALA A 9 -7.82 0.78 5.23
N ARG A 10 -8.80 0.12 4.59
CA ARG A 10 -8.64 -1.17 3.94
C ARG A 10 -9.35 -1.14 2.58
N VAL A 11 -8.65 -1.54 1.52
CA VAL A 11 -9.19 -1.56 0.15
C VAL A 11 -8.89 -2.89 -0.52
N GLY A 12 -9.87 -3.41 -1.27
CA GLY A 12 -9.76 -4.67 -2.02
C GLY A 12 -10.42 -5.85 -1.31
N SER A 13 -10.11 -7.06 -1.77
CA SER A 13 -10.74 -8.30 -1.32
C SER A 13 -9.75 -9.46 -1.27
N ASP A 14 -10.15 -10.55 -0.64
CA ASP A 14 -9.42 -11.83 -0.54
C ASP A 14 -9.71 -12.78 -1.72
N GLY A 15 -10.21 -12.25 -2.84
CA GLY A 15 -10.45 -13.01 -4.06
C GLY A 15 -9.16 -13.51 -4.72
N SER A 16 -9.25 -14.58 -5.54
CA SER A 16 -8.10 -15.32 -6.06
C SER A 16 -7.17 -14.59 -7.06
N TYR A 17 -7.41 -13.29 -7.31
CA TYR A 17 -6.62 -12.40 -8.16
C TYR A 17 -6.69 -10.95 -7.68
N ASP A 18 -7.06 -10.74 -6.42
CA ASP A 18 -7.12 -9.43 -5.78
C ASP A 18 -6.20 -9.45 -4.55
N LEU A 19 -6.05 -8.30 -3.92
CA LEU A 19 -5.34 -8.14 -2.67
C LEU A 19 -6.09 -7.20 -1.76
N VAL A 20 -5.77 -7.27 -0.48
CA VAL A 20 -6.19 -6.27 0.49
C VAL A 20 -5.01 -5.34 0.77
N VAL A 21 -5.20 -4.05 0.52
CA VAL A 21 -4.25 -3.00 0.88
C VAL A 21 -4.72 -2.33 2.16
N GLU A 22 -3.87 -2.32 3.18
CA GLU A 22 -4.09 -1.64 4.45
C GLU A 22 -3.20 -0.39 4.55
N LEU A 23 -3.79 0.73 4.97
CA LEU A 23 -3.06 1.93 5.36
C LEU A 23 -2.74 1.86 6.86
N LEU A 24 -1.47 2.03 7.21
CA LEU A 24 -0.96 1.82 8.56
C LEU A 24 -0.44 3.12 9.18
N ARG A 25 -0.75 3.37 10.46
CA ARG A 25 -0.15 4.43 11.26
C ARG A 25 0.18 3.94 12.69
N PRO A 26 1.36 4.29 13.28
CA PRO A 26 2.49 4.97 12.65
C PRO A 26 3.03 4.19 11.45
N ALA A 27 3.72 4.89 10.54
CA ALA A 27 4.34 4.24 9.41
C ALA A 27 5.38 3.19 9.90
N PRO A 28 5.34 1.95 9.40
CA PRO A 28 6.38 0.96 9.66
C PRO A 28 7.73 1.43 9.08
N ALA A 29 8.83 0.85 9.58
CA ALA A 29 10.18 1.17 9.10
C ALA A 29 10.33 0.98 7.58
N GLU A 30 9.63 -0.03 7.04
CA GLU A 30 9.50 -0.23 5.62
C GLU A 30 8.11 0.22 5.16
N LEU A 31 8.06 1.32 4.41
CA LEU A 31 6.80 2.00 4.05
C LEU A 31 5.82 1.15 3.25
N ILE A 32 6.29 0.13 2.53
CA ILE A 32 5.45 -0.77 1.74
C ILE A 32 5.92 -2.19 1.97
N VAL A 33 5.07 -3.01 2.58
CA VAL A 33 5.34 -4.42 2.89
C VAL A 33 4.29 -5.31 2.24
N ALA A 34 4.71 -6.47 1.74
CA ALA A 34 3.78 -7.53 1.34
C ALA A 34 3.78 -8.67 2.37
N ILE A 35 2.60 -9.21 2.67
CA ILE A 35 2.42 -10.39 3.49
C ILE A 35 1.44 -11.36 2.82
N GLY A 36 1.55 -12.65 3.14
CA GLY A 36 0.66 -13.69 2.62
C GLY A 36 1.29 -14.52 1.50
N GLU A 37 0.45 -15.30 0.82
CA GLU A 37 0.87 -16.23 -0.22
C GLU A 37 0.83 -15.57 -1.59
N ASP A 38 1.94 -15.61 -2.32
CA ASP A 38 2.06 -15.09 -3.69
C ASP A 38 1.79 -16.16 -4.78
N GLY A 39 1.41 -17.36 -4.36
CA GLY A 39 1.08 -18.49 -5.25
C GLY A 39 2.26 -19.10 -5.97
N GLY A 40 3.47 -18.95 -5.41
CA GLY A 40 4.69 -19.44 -6.04
C GLY A 40 5.16 -18.54 -7.17
N ALA A 41 4.82 -17.25 -7.12
CA ALA A 41 5.44 -16.27 -8.01
C ALA A 41 6.96 -16.32 -7.83
N PRO A 42 7.76 -16.14 -8.89
CA PRO A 42 9.20 -16.03 -8.74
C PRO A 42 9.52 -14.91 -7.73
N PRO A 43 10.39 -15.13 -6.72
CA PRO A 43 10.68 -14.12 -5.70
C PRO A 43 11.07 -12.76 -6.28
N GLN A 44 11.76 -12.75 -7.43
CA GLN A 44 12.16 -11.54 -8.14
C GLN A 44 10.95 -10.71 -8.63
N ARG A 45 9.82 -11.36 -8.93
CA ARG A 45 8.62 -10.68 -9.42
C ARG A 45 7.94 -9.87 -8.32
N LEU A 46 7.81 -10.43 -7.11
CA LEU A 46 7.26 -9.69 -5.98
C LEU A 46 8.16 -8.51 -5.62
N GLU A 47 9.49 -8.73 -5.58
CA GLU A 47 10.45 -7.65 -5.31
C GLU A 47 10.42 -6.54 -6.35
N GLN A 48 10.29 -6.88 -7.65
CA GLN A 48 10.12 -5.88 -8.72
C GLN A 48 8.86 -5.03 -8.52
N VAL A 49 7.73 -5.67 -8.20
CA VAL A 49 6.47 -4.97 -7.92
C VAL A 49 6.62 -4.06 -6.70
N LEU A 50 7.21 -4.54 -5.61
CA LEU A 50 7.44 -3.72 -4.42
C LEU A 50 8.37 -2.54 -4.71
N ALA A 51 9.44 -2.74 -5.48
CA ALA A 51 10.34 -1.66 -5.90
C ALA A 51 9.63 -0.60 -6.76
N GLU A 52 8.74 -1.01 -7.67
CA GLU A 52 7.91 -0.10 -8.46
C GLU A 52 6.95 0.70 -7.59
N LEU A 53 6.25 0.04 -6.66
CA LEU A 53 5.34 0.72 -5.74
C LEU A 53 6.09 1.73 -4.86
N ARG A 54 7.27 1.37 -4.32
CA ARG A 54 8.09 2.28 -3.51
C ARG A 54 8.53 3.51 -4.33
N ARG A 55 8.91 3.33 -5.59
CA ARG A 55 9.26 4.45 -6.48
C ARG A 55 8.07 5.35 -6.77
N ASN A 56 6.89 4.79 -7.00
CA ASN A 56 5.71 5.53 -7.44
C ASN A 56 4.91 6.16 -6.29
N HIS A 57 4.90 5.54 -5.12
CA HIS A 57 4.00 5.88 -4.00
C HIS A 57 4.73 6.12 -2.67
N GLY A 58 6.04 5.86 -2.60
CA GLY A 58 6.81 6.06 -1.37
C GLY A 58 6.76 7.52 -0.87
N ARG A 59 6.75 8.48 -1.80
CA ARG A 59 6.62 9.91 -1.46
C ARG A 59 5.26 10.24 -0.84
N ASP A 60 4.17 9.67 -1.37
CA ASP A 60 2.82 9.86 -0.83
C ASP A 60 2.73 9.29 0.60
N CYS A 61 3.27 8.08 0.81
CA CYS A 61 3.34 7.46 2.14
C CYS A 61 4.08 8.35 3.16
N VAL A 62 5.23 8.91 2.78
CA VAL A 62 6.00 9.83 3.62
C VAL A 62 5.23 11.11 3.90
N ALA A 63 4.62 11.72 2.88
CA ALA A 63 3.88 12.98 3.00
C ALA A 63 2.70 12.87 3.97
N HIS A 64 2.10 11.68 4.10
CA HIS A 64 0.97 11.43 4.98
C HIS A 64 1.31 10.71 6.28
N ASP A 65 2.59 10.41 6.54
CA ASP A 65 3.04 9.59 7.68
C ASP A 65 2.22 8.29 7.82
N VAL A 66 2.24 7.49 6.75
CA VAL A 66 1.56 6.18 6.67
C VAL A 66 2.44 5.13 6.01
N GLY A 67 2.15 3.85 6.29
CA GLY A 67 2.64 2.72 5.51
C GLY A 67 1.53 2.00 4.76
N LEU A 68 1.92 1.14 3.83
CA LEU A 68 1.07 0.23 3.10
C LEU A 68 1.42 -1.22 3.43
N ARG A 69 0.41 -2.02 3.77
CA ARG A 69 0.53 -3.47 3.84
C ARG A 69 -0.32 -4.12 2.77
N LEU A 70 0.33 -4.86 1.89
CA LEU A 70 -0.29 -5.62 0.80
C LEU A 70 -0.49 -7.05 1.31
N ASN A 71 -1.74 -7.42 1.54
CA ASN A 71 -2.13 -8.77 1.93
C ASN A 71 -2.47 -9.55 0.66
N LEU A 72 -1.58 -10.47 0.27
CA LEU A 72 -1.72 -11.32 -0.90
C LEU A 72 -2.48 -12.59 -0.53
N PHE A 73 -3.39 -13.02 -1.41
CA PHE A 73 -4.20 -14.22 -1.21
C PHE A 73 -4.00 -15.17 -2.38
N ARG A 74 -3.44 -16.34 -2.10
CA ARG A 74 -3.23 -17.47 -3.01
C ARG A 74 -2.29 -17.21 -4.20
N ARG A 75 -2.28 -16.02 -4.81
CA ARG A 75 -1.52 -15.65 -6.02
C ARG A 75 -1.20 -14.16 -6.02
N LEU A 76 -0.06 -13.80 -6.59
CA LEU A 76 0.27 -12.41 -6.87
C LEU A 76 -0.69 -11.82 -7.94
N PRO A 77 -1.45 -10.76 -7.63
CA PRO A 77 -2.32 -10.11 -8.61
C PRO A 77 -1.53 -9.43 -9.74
N ASP A 78 -2.24 -9.05 -10.80
CA ASP A 78 -1.65 -8.26 -11.87
C ASP A 78 -1.14 -6.90 -11.35
N PRO A 79 0.03 -6.38 -11.81
CA PRO A 79 0.55 -5.09 -11.39
C PRO A 79 -0.43 -3.93 -11.54
N PHE A 80 -1.33 -3.97 -12.53
CA PHE A 80 -2.40 -3.00 -12.70
C PHE A 80 -3.39 -3.02 -11.52
N VAL A 81 -3.83 -4.22 -11.11
CA VAL A 81 -4.74 -4.40 -9.96
C VAL A 81 -4.07 -3.89 -8.68
N ILE A 82 -2.81 -4.26 -8.46
CA ILE A 82 -2.04 -3.82 -7.29
C ILE A 82 -1.96 -2.30 -7.24
N THR A 83 -1.56 -1.67 -8.35
CA THR A 83 -1.45 -0.21 -8.45
C THR A 83 -2.80 0.47 -8.24
N ALA A 84 -3.88 -0.07 -8.82
CA ALA A 84 -5.22 0.47 -8.66
C ALA A 84 -5.68 0.44 -7.19
N ARG A 85 -5.43 -0.67 -6.48
CA ARG A 85 -5.76 -0.80 -5.05
C ARG A 85 -4.94 0.13 -4.16
N VAL A 86 -3.64 0.29 -4.44
CA VAL A 86 -2.78 1.23 -3.72
C VAL A 86 -3.25 2.67 -3.91
N ARG A 87 -3.53 3.09 -5.15
CA ARG A 87 -4.08 4.43 -5.44
C ARG A 87 -5.42 4.66 -4.75
N ALA A 88 -6.30 3.68 -4.79
CA ALA A 88 -7.59 3.75 -4.13
C ALA A 88 -7.45 3.88 -2.60
N ALA A 89 -6.48 3.20 -1.99
CA ALA A 89 -6.18 3.35 -0.57
C ALA A 89 -5.66 4.76 -0.25
N LEU A 90 -4.64 5.24 -0.98
CA LEU A 90 -4.06 6.57 -0.76
C LEU A 90 -5.07 7.70 -0.98
N ALA A 91 -6.02 7.54 -1.90
CA ALA A 91 -7.09 8.52 -2.14
C ALA A 91 -8.07 8.68 -0.97
N LEU A 92 -8.05 7.78 0.02
CA LEU A 92 -8.85 7.91 1.25
C LEU A 92 -8.18 8.82 2.28
N LEU A 93 -6.90 9.15 2.10
CA LEU A 93 -6.21 10.09 2.97
C LEU A 93 -6.69 11.51 2.68
N PRO A 94 -6.82 12.36 3.71
CA PRO A 94 -7.11 13.76 3.48
C PRO A 94 -6.00 14.34 2.60
N THR A 95 -6.36 14.85 1.41
CA THR A 95 -5.43 15.63 0.60
C THR A 95 -4.97 16.82 1.44
N THR A 96 -3.68 16.90 1.74
CA THR A 96 -3.07 18.12 2.25
C THR A 96 -3.24 19.18 1.18
N ARG A 97 -4.35 19.94 1.23
CA ARG A 97 -4.48 21.16 0.45
C ARG A 97 -3.46 22.12 1.04
N GLU A 98 -2.33 22.26 0.36
CA GLU A 98 -1.50 23.44 0.50
C GLU A 98 -2.37 24.68 0.26
N GLY A 99 -2.19 25.68 1.13
CA GLY A 99 -3.01 26.86 1.16
C GLY A 99 -3.14 27.54 -0.20
N GLY A 100 -4.37 27.64 -0.68
CA GLY A 100 -4.75 28.69 -1.61
C GLY A 100 -5.12 29.92 -0.79
N SER A 101 -4.15 30.81 -0.56
CA SER A 101 -4.44 32.19 -0.20
C SER A 101 -5.36 32.79 -1.26
N GLN A 102 -6.46 33.37 -0.80
CA GLN A 102 -7.25 34.33 -1.57
C GLN A 102 -6.34 35.46 -2.09
N PRO A 103 -6.55 35.90 -3.33
CA PRO A 103 -6.70 37.31 -3.63
C PRO A 103 -8.16 37.74 -3.59
#